data_AF-A0A7C0YH46-F1
#
_entry.id   AF-A0A7C0YH46-F1
#
_cell.length_a   1.000
_cell.length_b   1.000
_cell.length_c   1.000
_cell.angle_alpha   90.00
_cell.angle_beta   90.00
_cell.angle_gamma   90.00
#
_symmetry.space_group_name_H-M   'P 1'
#
loop_
_entity.id
_entity.type
_entity.pdbx_description
1 polymer ?
#
loop_
_entity_poly.entity_id
_entity_poly.type
_entity_poly.pdbx_seq_one_letter_code
_entity_poly.pdbx_strand_id
1 'polypeptide(L)'
;MPGGMLQGFLDLRVFLRFDGQFFFMKGVDPERIVGILSGIWSAKAVSVACDIGVFTALSEGAKDIEELARELNVNQSGLKMLLNVCVSLGLLKKTGDRYENTEESETFLVIGKETYLGDFITLIGEDYYELCRGLKDGIITGRPVRNAWDFRLVDMNYARRFTKAMIGVSSGAAEVLLQNIDLSGISSI
;
A
#
# COMPACT_ATOMS: atom_id res chain seq x y z
N MET A 1 27.08 -18.32 -2.08
CA MET A 1 26.01 -18.25 -1.06
C MET A 1 26.09 -16.90 -0.35
N PRO A 2 25.00 -16.26 0.12
CA PRO A 2 23.58 -16.58 -0.03
C PRO A 2 22.75 -15.37 -0.54
N GLY A 3 22.25 -15.41 -1.78
CA GLY A 3 21.28 -14.43 -2.31
C GLY A 3 19.83 -14.95 -2.37
N GLY A 4 19.64 -16.26 -2.18
CA GLY A 4 18.34 -16.92 -2.36
C GLY A 4 17.48 -17.06 -1.10
N MET A 5 18.03 -16.81 0.09
CA MET A 5 17.29 -17.06 1.35
C MET A 5 16.29 -15.93 1.68
N LEU A 6 16.47 -14.73 1.12
CA LEU A 6 15.67 -13.55 1.47
C LEU A 6 14.57 -13.20 0.46
N GLN A 7 14.64 -13.69 -0.78
CA GLN A 7 13.47 -13.67 -1.68
C GLN A 7 12.30 -14.49 -1.11
N GLY A 8 12.60 -15.51 -0.29
CA GLY A 8 11.58 -16.30 0.42
C GLY A 8 11.06 -15.67 1.72
N PHE A 9 11.63 -14.56 2.20
CA PHE A 9 11.24 -13.97 3.49
C PHE A 9 9.98 -13.09 3.41
N LEU A 10 9.66 -12.58 2.22
CA LEU A 10 8.48 -11.76 1.97
C LEU A 10 7.32 -12.55 1.35
N ASP A 11 7.59 -13.78 0.94
CA ASP A 11 6.58 -14.69 0.44
C ASP A 11 6.63 -16.00 1.23
N LEU A 12 5.76 -16.11 2.26
CA LEU A 12 5.57 -17.36 3.01
C LEU A 12 5.27 -18.55 2.09
N ARG A 13 4.75 -18.32 0.88
CA ARG A 13 4.49 -19.39 -0.09
C ARG A 13 5.78 -20.03 -0.60
N VAL A 14 6.90 -19.30 -0.61
CA VAL A 14 8.22 -19.83 -0.95
C VAL A 14 8.83 -20.59 0.22
N PHE A 15 8.70 -20.08 1.45
CA PHE A 15 9.25 -20.73 2.65
C PHE A 15 8.57 -22.07 2.99
N LEU A 16 7.29 -22.21 2.64
CA LEU A 16 6.50 -23.39 2.97
C LEU A 16 6.37 -24.39 1.81
N ARG A 17 7.01 -24.15 0.66
CA ARG A 17 7.07 -25.07 -0.49
C ARG A 17 8.40 -25.84 -0.52
N PHE A 18 8.33 -27.17 -0.51
CA PHE A 18 9.40 -28.07 -0.94
C PHE A 18 8.81 -28.95 -2.06
N ASP A 19 9.46 -29.05 -3.22
CA ASP A 19 8.94 -29.75 -4.42
C ASP A 19 7.50 -29.36 -4.83
N GLY A 20 7.14 -28.08 -4.68
CA GLY A 20 5.84 -27.55 -5.11
C GLY A 20 4.66 -27.97 -4.24
N GLN A 21 4.89 -28.60 -3.07
CA GLN A 21 3.84 -28.99 -2.13
C GLN A 21 4.08 -28.38 -0.75
N PHE A 22 2.99 -27.95 -0.10
CA PHE A 22 2.99 -27.57 1.31
C PHE A 22 2.82 -28.81 2.19
N PHE A 23 3.68 -28.97 3.19
CA PHE A 23 3.65 -30.09 4.14
C PHE A 23 2.54 -29.92 5.19
N PHE A 24 1.27 -30.13 4.82
CA PHE A 24 0.18 -30.34 5.78
C PHE A 24 -0.84 -31.36 5.25
N MET A 25 -1.44 -32.12 6.19
CA MET A 25 -2.39 -33.24 6.02
C MET A 25 -3.15 -33.33 4.68
N LYS A 26 -3.13 -34.53 4.07
CA LYS A 26 -3.96 -35.04 2.95
C LYS A 26 -4.78 -33.97 2.17
N GLY A 27 -4.18 -33.40 1.12
CA GLY A 27 -4.90 -32.88 -0.04
C GLY A 27 -5.55 -31.49 0.09
N VAL A 28 -5.26 -30.72 1.13
CA VAL A 28 -5.75 -29.34 1.28
C VAL A 28 -4.57 -28.37 1.26
N ASP A 29 -4.55 -27.46 0.29
CA ASP A 29 -3.48 -26.48 0.10
C ASP A 29 -3.70 -25.24 0.98
N PRO A 30 -2.74 -24.87 1.88
CA PRO A 30 -2.83 -23.68 2.70
C PRO A 30 -2.55 -22.37 1.94
N GLU A 31 -2.24 -22.42 0.64
CA GLU A 31 -1.84 -21.27 -0.18
C GLU A 31 -2.74 -20.04 0.01
N ARG A 32 -4.06 -20.22 0.09
CA ARG A 32 -4.99 -19.11 0.31
C ARG A 32 -4.79 -18.45 1.68
N ILE A 33 -4.64 -19.23 2.75
CA ILE A 33 -4.45 -18.70 4.11
C ILE A 33 -3.11 -17.98 4.19
N VAL A 34 -2.07 -18.61 3.65
CA VAL A 34 -0.72 -18.06 3.58
C VAL A 34 -0.71 -16.77 2.76
N GLY A 35 -1.43 -16.73 1.64
CA GLY A 35 -1.60 -15.54 0.81
C GLY A 35 -2.22 -14.37 1.58
N ILE A 36 -3.31 -14.61 2.31
CA ILE A 36 -3.95 -13.59 3.16
C ILE A 36 -2.97 -13.05 4.21
N LEU A 37 -2.26 -13.92 4.92
CA LEU A 37 -1.29 -13.51 5.94
C LEU A 37 -0.13 -12.73 5.34
N SER A 38 0.38 -13.16 4.17
CA SER A 38 1.48 -12.49 3.47
C SER A 38 1.11 -11.11 2.92
N GLY A 39 -0.19 -10.83 2.77
CA GLY A 39 -0.71 -9.53 2.34
C GLY A 39 -0.24 -8.38 3.24
N ILE A 40 0.08 -8.63 4.51
CA ILE A 40 0.58 -7.61 5.43
C ILE A 40 1.93 -7.02 4.99
N TRP A 41 2.83 -7.84 4.43
CA TRP A 41 4.13 -7.39 3.95
C TRP A 41 4.00 -6.63 2.64
N SER A 42 3.12 -7.12 1.76
CA SER A 42 2.81 -6.45 0.50
C SER A 42 2.24 -5.06 0.77
N ALA A 43 1.22 -4.97 1.64
CA ALA A 43 0.61 -3.70 2.03
C ALA A 43 1.63 -2.74 2.65
N LYS A 44 2.51 -3.23 3.55
CA LYS A 44 3.54 -2.38 4.16
C LYS A 44 4.59 -1.91 3.17
N ALA A 45 5.02 -2.77 2.24
CA ALA A 45 5.96 -2.39 1.19
C ALA A 45 5.39 -1.28 0.30
N VAL A 46 4.13 -1.41 -0.16
CA VAL A 46 3.47 -0.37 -0.97
C VAL A 46 3.35 0.94 -0.20
N SER A 47 2.96 0.87 1.09
CA SER A 47 2.90 2.06 1.95
C SER A 47 4.25 2.76 2.08
N VAL A 48 5.34 2.03 2.31
CA VAL A 48 6.69 2.62 2.40
C VAL A 48 7.12 3.22 1.06
N ALA A 49 6.84 2.55 -0.06
CA ALA A 49 7.17 3.07 -1.39
C ALA A 49 6.42 4.37 -1.71
N CYS A 50 5.15 4.50 -1.30
CA CYS A 50 4.38 5.74 -1.40
C CYS A 50 4.98 6.84 -0.51
N ASP A 51 5.25 6.51 0.76
CA ASP A 51 5.74 7.46 1.77
C ASP A 51 7.08 8.10 1.38
N ILE A 52 8.03 7.29 0.89
CA ILE A 52 9.32 7.81 0.43
C ILE A 52 9.28 8.38 -1.00
N GLY A 53 8.12 8.36 -1.68
CA GLY A 53 7.93 9.02 -2.98
C GLY A 53 8.48 8.28 -4.20
N VAL A 54 8.63 6.94 -4.15
CA VAL A 54 9.18 6.13 -5.25
C VAL A 54 8.48 6.39 -6.59
N PHE A 55 7.14 6.31 -6.59
CA PHE A 55 6.35 6.40 -7.82
C PHE A 55 6.41 7.80 -8.43
N THR A 56 6.42 8.84 -7.59
CA THR A 56 6.57 10.22 -8.06
C THR A 56 7.95 10.44 -8.69
N ALA A 57 9.03 9.95 -8.08
CA ALA A 57 10.37 10.03 -8.66
C ALA A 57 10.46 9.32 -10.02
N LEU A 58 9.70 8.25 -10.23
CA LEU A 58 9.65 7.50 -11.49
C LEU A 58 8.69 8.08 -12.55
N SER A 59 7.87 9.08 -12.20
CA SER A 59 6.94 9.71 -13.16
C SER A 59 7.68 10.53 -14.23
N GLU A 60 8.91 10.97 -13.94
CA GLU A 60 9.78 11.67 -14.90
C GLU A 60 10.47 10.74 -15.91
N GLY A 61 10.31 9.43 -15.75
CA GLY A 61 10.88 8.40 -16.62
C GLY A 61 11.62 7.32 -15.85
N ALA A 62 12.03 6.28 -16.57
CA ALA A 62 12.71 5.13 -15.98
C ALA A 62 14.06 5.55 -15.37
N LYS A 63 14.35 5.18 -14.13
CA LYS A 63 15.59 5.51 -13.40
C LYS A 63 16.29 4.25 -12.89
N ASP A 64 17.62 4.28 -12.80
CA ASP A 64 18.38 3.22 -12.13
C ASP A 64 18.36 3.37 -10.60
N ILE A 65 18.94 2.38 -9.91
CA ILE A 65 18.93 2.35 -8.44
C ILE A 65 19.79 3.46 -7.81
N GLU A 66 20.85 3.92 -8.48
CA GLU A 66 21.77 4.95 -7.97
C GLU A 66 21.14 6.33 -8.12
N GLU A 67 20.50 6.58 -9.26
CA GLU A 67 19.68 7.77 -9.53
C GLU A 67 18.58 7.90 -8.46
N LEU A 68 17.77 6.86 -8.27
CA LEU A 68 16.67 6.86 -7.31
C LEU A 68 17.14 7.00 -5.86
N ALA A 69 18.19 6.27 -5.45
CA ALA A 69 18.68 6.35 -4.07
C ALA A 69 19.19 7.75 -3.73
N ARG A 70 19.83 8.43 -4.69
CA ARG A 70 20.31 9.80 -4.54
C ARG A 70 19.16 10.80 -4.47
N GLU A 71 18.18 10.68 -5.36
CA GLU A 71 17.03 11.57 -5.42
C GLU A 71 16.14 11.47 -4.19
N LEU A 72 15.87 10.25 -3.73
CA LEU A 72 15.05 9.97 -2.55
C LEU A 72 15.83 10.12 -1.23
N ASN A 73 17.15 10.30 -1.29
CA ASN A 73 18.04 10.37 -0.14
C ASN A 73 17.91 9.16 0.81
N VAL A 74 17.97 7.94 0.25
CA VAL A 74 17.83 6.68 0.99
C VAL A 74 18.97 5.70 0.71
N ASN A 75 19.10 4.67 1.55
CA ASN A 75 20.08 3.62 1.33
C ASN A 75 19.78 2.80 0.07
N GLN A 76 20.76 2.70 -0.83
CA GLN A 76 20.66 1.99 -2.11
C GLN A 76 20.27 0.51 -1.97
N SER A 77 20.82 -0.21 -0.98
CA SER A 77 20.55 -1.64 -0.78
C SER A 77 19.11 -1.87 -0.31
N GLY A 78 18.67 -1.09 0.68
CA GLY A 78 17.28 -1.13 1.17
C GLY A 78 16.28 -0.76 0.09
N LEU A 79 16.55 0.31 -0.67
CA LEU A 79 15.70 0.72 -1.78
C LEU A 79 15.62 -0.37 -2.85
N LYS A 80 16.73 -1.01 -3.22
CA LYS A 80 16.73 -2.09 -4.21
C LYS A 80 15.83 -3.24 -3.81
N MET A 81 15.80 -3.60 -2.53
CA MET A 81 14.89 -4.62 -2.02
C MET A 81 13.43 -4.20 -2.17
N LEU A 82 13.10 -2.97 -1.77
CA LEU A 82 11.74 -2.43 -1.90
C LEU A 82 11.28 -2.36 -3.37
N LEU A 83 12.13 -1.88 -4.27
CA LEU A 83 11.80 -1.81 -5.70
C LEU A 83 11.57 -3.20 -6.29
N ASN A 84 12.37 -4.21 -5.92
CA ASN A 84 12.14 -5.59 -6.36
C ASN A 84 10.80 -6.15 -5.87
N VAL A 85 10.37 -5.78 -4.66
CA VAL A 85 9.04 -6.14 -4.15
C VAL A 85 7.96 -5.47 -5.00
N CYS A 86 8.09 -4.17 -5.26
CA CYS A 86 7.14 -3.44 -6.11
C CYS A 86 7.08 -4.01 -7.54
N VAL A 87 8.19 -4.51 -8.07
CA VAL A 87 8.23 -5.26 -9.34
C VAL A 87 7.47 -6.58 -9.21
N SER A 88 7.69 -7.37 -8.15
CA SER A 88 6.97 -8.64 -7.94
C SER A 88 5.47 -8.47 -7.71
N LEU A 89 5.06 -7.30 -7.20
CA LEU A 89 3.66 -6.92 -7.01
C LEU A 89 3.03 -6.36 -8.31
N GLY A 90 3.81 -6.19 -9.37
CA GLY A 90 3.32 -5.63 -10.64
C GLY A 90 3.11 -4.12 -10.61
N LEU A 91 3.67 -3.40 -9.64
CA LEU A 91 3.55 -1.94 -9.54
C LEU A 91 4.65 -1.22 -10.33
N LEU A 92 5.83 -1.84 -10.41
CA LEU A 92 6.94 -1.36 -11.24
C LEU A 92 7.29 -2.39 -12.31
N LYS A 93 7.82 -1.91 -13.44
CA LYS A 93 8.54 -2.77 -14.39
C LYS A 93 10.03 -2.53 -14.21
N LYS A 94 10.82 -3.55 -14.56
CA LYS A 94 12.27 -3.46 -14.57
C LYS A 94 12.81 -3.92 -15.92
N THR A 95 13.56 -3.06 -16.58
CA THR A 95 14.20 -3.34 -17.88
C THR A 95 15.70 -3.12 -17.72
N GLY A 96 16.48 -4.20 -17.72
CA GLY A 96 17.89 -4.16 -17.35
C GLY A 96 18.05 -3.69 -15.91
N ASP A 97 18.74 -2.57 -15.71
CA ASP A 97 18.98 -1.97 -14.39
C ASP A 97 18.08 -0.78 -14.06
N ARG A 98 17.13 -0.44 -14.95
CA ARG A 98 16.18 0.68 -14.76
C ARG A 98 14.81 0.18 -14.31
N TYR A 99 14.17 0.97 -13.46
CA TYR A 99 12.80 0.78 -12.97
C TYR A 99 11.89 1.83 -13.59
N GLU A 100 10.65 1.48 -13.85
CA GLU A 100 9.61 2.38 -14.38
C GLU A 100 8.26 2.08 -13.73
N ASN A 101 7.39 3.09 -13.65
CA ASN A 101 6.01 2.90 -13.22
C ASN A 101 5.24 2.01 -14.20
N THR A 102 4.37 1.15 -13.67
CA THR A 102 3.24 0.66 -14.46
C THR A 102 2.19 1.74 -14.67
N GLU A 103 1.28 1.54 -15.62
CA GLU A 103 0.15 2.46 -15.84
C GLU A 103 -0.70 2.63 -14.58
N GLU A 104 -0.90 1.55 -13.81
CA GLU A 104 -1.61 1.59 -12.52
C GLU A 104 -0.89 2.50 -11.52
N SER A 105 0.42 2.31 -11.35
CA SER A 105 1.19 3.11 -10.39
C SER A 105 1.34 4.57 -10.83
N GLU A 106 1.49 4.83 -12.13
CA GLU A 106 1.53 6.19 -12.68
C GLU A 106 0.21 6.94 -12.46
N THR A 107 -0.91 6.23 -12.58
CA THR A 107 -2.25 6.80 -12.42
C THR A 107 -2.59 7.05 -10.95
N PHE A 108 -2.33 6.08 -10.07
CA PHE A 108 -2.86 6.11 -8.70
C PHE A 108 -1.84 6.42 -7.61
N LEU A 109 -0.53 6.28 -7.88
CA LEU A 109 0.50 6.39 -6.84
C LEU A 109 1.45 7.59 -7.00
N VAL A 110 1.26 8.40 -8.05
CA VAL A 110 2.04 9.63 -8.27
C VAL A 110 1.37 10.82 -7.59
N ILE A 111 2.14 11.52 -6.74
CA ILE A 111 1.66 12.71 -6.02
C ILE A 111 1.27 13.79 -7.03
N GLY A 112 0.10 14.39 -6.83
CA GLY A 112 -0.41 15.50 -7.64
C GLY A 112 -1.35 15.08 -8.78
N LYS A 113 -1.51 13.78 -9.05
CA LYS A 113 -2.60 13.28 -9.89
C LYS A 113 -3.93 13.41 -9.14
N GLU A 114 -5.01 13.69 -9.86
CA GLU A 114 -6.37 13.76 -9.28
C GLU A 114 -6.81 12.43 -8.66
N THR A 115 -6.31 11.34 -9.21
CA THR A 115 -6.55 9.95 -8.78
C THR A 115 -5.58 9.46 -7.71
N TYR A 116 -4.75 10.33 -7.11
CA TYR A 116 -3.72 9.92 -6.16
C TYR A 116 -4.31 9.26 -4.90
N LEU A 117 -3.91 8.01 -4.65
CA LEU A 117 -4.32 7.19 -3.50
C LEU A 117 -3.22 7.05 -2.43
N GLY A 118 -2.01 7.55 -2.67
CA GLY A 118 -0.87 7.30 -1.76
C GLY A 118 -1.08 7.82 -0.33
N ASP A 119 -1.79 8.94 -0.15
CA ASP A 119 -2.14 9.43 1.21
C ASP A 119 -3.03 8.43 1.98
N PHE A 120 -3.96 7.77 1.28
CA PHE A 120 -4.82 6.75 1.87
C PHE A 120 -4.04 5.48 2.21
N ILE A 121 -3.14 5.06 1.32
CA ILE A 121 -2.28 3.90 1.54
C ILE A 121 -1.36 4.12 2.74
N THR A 122 -0.74 5.31 2.86
CA THR A 122 0.11 5.64 4.01
C THR A 122 -0.70 5.74 5.31
N LEU A 123 -1.90 6.33 5.26
CA LEU A 123 -2.81 6.35 6.41
C LEU A 123 -3.14 4.93 6.92
N ILE A 124 -3.44 3.99 6.02
CA ILE A 124 -3.69 2.59 6.39
C ILE A 124 -2.42 1.91 6.91
N GLY A 125 -1.29 2.12 6.23
CA GLY A 125 -0.02 1.48 6.57
C GLY A 125 0.59 1.92 7.91
N GLU A 126 0.12 3.03 8.47
CA GLU A 126 0.53 3.56 9.78
C GLU A 126 -0.58 3.40 10.83
N ASP A 127 -1.76 3.97 10.59
CA ASP A 127 -2.77 4.16 11.64
C ASP A 127 -3.69 2.95 11.80
N TYR A 128 -3.98 2.22 10.72
CA TYR A 128 -4.86 1.04 10.78
C TYR A 128 -4.17 -0.18 11.40
N TYR A 129 -2.84 -0.21 11.44
CA TYR A 129 -2.11 -1.30 12.09
C TYR A 129 -2.44 -1.38 13.60
N GLU A 130 -2.53 -0.24 14.28
CA GLU A 130 -2.91 -0.20 15.70
C GLU A 130 -4.38 -0.60 15.93
N LEU A 131 -5.28 -0.26 15.00
CA LEU A 131 -6.67 -0.75 15.03
C LEU A 131 -6.72 -2.28 14.89
N CYS A 132 -5.92 -2.84 13.99
CA CYS A 132 -5.79 -4.28 13.82
C CYS A 132 -5.22 -4.97 15.07
N ARG A 133 -4.29 -4.33 15.79
CA ARG A 133 -3.76 -4.87 17.05
C ARG A 133 -4.84 -5.03 18.14
N GLY A 134 -5.75 -4.06 18.24
CA GLY A 134 -6.83 -4.11 19.23
C GLY A 134 -8.04 -4.95 18.82
N LEU A 135 -8.07 -5.48 17.60
CA LEU A 135 -9.24 -6.19 17.04
C LEU A 135 -9.71 -7.35 17.92
N LYS A 136 -8.78 -8.14 18.47
CA LYS A 136 -9.11 -9.25 19.38
C LYS A 136 -9.88 -8.75 20.60
N ASP A 137 -9.39 -7.69 21.24
CA ASP A 137 -10.00 -7.13 22.44
C ASP A 137 -11.37 -6.52 22.11
N GLY A 138 -11.50 -5.85 20.95
CA GLY A 138 -12.77 -5.34 20.48
C GLY A 138 -13.82 -6.43 20.25
N ILE A 139 -13.42 -7.57 19.68
CA ILE A 139 -14.30 -8.74 19.51
C ILE A 139 -14.72 -9.33 20.86
N ILE A 140 -13.76 -9.52 21.77
CA ILE A 140 -14.02 -10.12 23.09
C ILE A 140 -14.93 -9.21 23.94
N THR A 141 -14.70 -7.91 23.90
CA THR A 141 -15.39 -6.95 24.77
C THR A 141 -16.65 -6.34 24.15
N GLY A 142 -16.83 -6.46 22.84
CA GLY A 142 -17.88 -5.78 22.08
C GLY A 142 -17.70 -4.25 22.00
N ARG A 143 -16.56 -3.72 22.43
CA ARG A 143 -16.27 -2.28 22.42
C ARG A 143 -15.42 -1.92 21.20
N PRO A 144 -15.61 -0.73 20.62
CA PRO A 144 -14.77 -0.30 19.51
C PRO A 144 -13.31 -0.13 19.98
N VAL A 145 -12.36 -0.59 19.17
CA VAL A 145 -10.90 -0.48 19.44
C VAL A 145 -10.49 0.98 19.61
N ARG A 146 -11.09 1.86 18.81
CA ARG A 146 -11.01 3.31 18.92
C ARG A 146 -12.41 3.88 18.89
N ASN A 147 -12.73 4.77 19.83
CA ASN A 147 -13.97 5.52 19.76
C ASN A 147 -13.87 6.58 18.64
N ALA A 148 -14.62 6.39 17.56
CA ALA A 148 -14.67 7.33 16.43
C ALA A 148 -15.15 8.73 16.82
N TRP A 149 -15.79 8.86 17.98
CA TRP A 149 -16.33 10.13 18.51
C TRP A 149 -15.46 10.75 19.61
N ASP A 150 -14.33 10.13 19.96
CA ASP A 150 -13.40 10.74 20.89
C ASP A 150 -12.44 11.69 20.15
N PHE A 151 -12.91 12.93 19.97
CA PHE A 151 -12.16 14.00 19.32
C PHE A 151 -10.84 14.35 20.04
N ARG A 152 -10.64 13.91 21.28
CA ARG A 152 -9.35 14.07 21.98
C ARG A 152 -8.25 13.18 21.38
N LEU A 153 -8.65 12.10 20.69
CA LEU A 153 -7.76 11.22 19.93
C LEU A 153 -7.55 11.71 18.49
N VAL A 154 -8.14 12.84 18.11
CA VAL A 154 -8.05 13.45 16.78
C VAL A 154 -7.30 14.77 16.94
N ASP A 155 -5.97 14.72 16.81
CA ASP A 155 -5.19 15.95 16.67
C ASP A 155 -5.36 16.54 15.25
N MET A 156 -4.97 17.81 15.09
CA MET A 156 -5.08 18.51 13.80
C MET A 156 -4.20 17.92 12.69
N ASN A 157 -3.11 17.22 13.03
CA ASN A 157 -2.27 16.54 12.06
C ASN A 157 -2.94 15.26 11.55
N TYR A 158 -3.54 14.47 12.44
CA TYR A 158 -4.35 13.31 12.06
C TYR A 158 -5.57 13.74 11.23
N ALA A 159 -6.30 14.77 11.65
CA ALA A 159 -7.46 15.28 10.90
C ALA A 159 -7.06 15.71 9.48
N ARG A 160 -5.91 16.38 9.32
CA ARG A 160 -5.37 16.79 8.02
C ARG A 160 -4.99 15.57 7.16
N ARG A 161 -4.24 14.62 7.70
CA ARG A 161 -3.85 13.38 7.01
C ARG A 161 -5.07 12.58 6.56
N PHE A 162 -6.04 12.39 7.46
CA PHE A 162 -7.29 11.69 7.19
C PHE A 162 -8.10 12.38 6.08
N THR A 163 -8.29 13.70 6.16
CA THR A 163 -9.05 14.45 5.15
C THR A 163 -8.40 14.32 3.78
N LYS A 164 -7.07 14.48 3.70
CA LYS A 164 -6.31 14.37 2.46
C LYS A 164 -6.42 12.95 1.85
N ALA A 165 -6.29 11.92 2.68
CA ALA A 165 -6.48 10.53 2.28
C ALA A 165 -7.89 10.26 1.72
N MET A 166 -8.93 10.79 2.36
CA MET A 166 -10.30 10.54 1.95
C MET A 166 -10.73 11.27 0.68
N ILE A 167 -10.07 12.37 0.31
CA ILE A 167 -10.32 13.06 -0.97
C ILE A 167 -10.08 12.09 -2.13
N GLY A 168 -8.90 11.46 -2.21
CA GLY A 168 -8.56 10.54 -3.31
C GLY A 168 -9.53 9.36 -3.43
N VAL A 169 -10.01 8.83 -2.30
CA VAL A 169 -11.00 7.74 -2.27
C VAL A 169 -12.40 8.21 -2.69
N SER A 170 -12.78 9.43 -2.30
CA SER A 170 -14.14 9.95 -2.51
C SER A 170 -14.33 10.55 -3.90
N SER A 171 -13.26 11.03 -4.55
CA SER A 171 -13.33 11.68 -5.87
C SER A 171 -14.02 10.80 -6.92
N GLY A 172 -13.71 9.50 -6.97
CA GLY A 172 -14.34 8.58 -7.92
C GLY A 172 -15.85 8.43 -7.69
N ALA A 173 -16.29 8.34 -6.44
CA ALA A 173 -17.72 8.27 -6.11
C ALA A 173 -18.43 9.60 -6.37
N ALA A 174 -17.78 10.73 -6.10
CA ALA A 174 -18.31 12.06 -6.35
C ALA A 174 -18.55 12.31 -7.85
N GLU A 175 -17.63 11.89 -8.72
CA GLU A 175 -17.76 12.01 -10.17
C GLU A 175 -18.98 11.24 -10.70
N VAL A 176 -19.16 10.00 -10.23
CA VAL A 176 -20.35 9.20 -10.57
C VAL A 176 -21.62 9.86 -10.06
N LEU A 177 -21.59 10.44 -8.86
CA LEU A 177 -22.75 11.13 -8.28
C LEU A 177 -23.16 12.34 -9.14
N LEU A 178 -22.20 13.15 -9.59
CA LEU A 178 -22.46 14.32 -10.43
C LEU A 178 -23.07 13.95 -11.79
N GLN A 179 -22.75 12.78 -12.32
CA GLN A 179 -23.34 12.28 -13.57
C GLN A 179 -24.78 11.77 -13.40
N ASN A 180 -25.20 11.48 -12.16
CA ASN A 180 -26.47 10.81 -11.87
C ASN A 180 -27.44 11.64 -11.01
N ILE A 181 -27.04 12.84 -10.55
CA ILE A 181 -27.88 13.73 -9.76
C ILE A 181 -28.01 15.09 -10.48
N ASP A 182 -29.25 15.50 -10.72
CA ASP A 182 -29.56 16.85 -11.22
C ASP A 182 -29.55 17.85 -10.05
N LEU A 183 -28.56 18.73 -10.05
CA LEU A 183 -28.40 19.80 -9.07
C LEU A 183 -28.86 21.17 -9.59
N SER A 184 -29.39 21.25 -10.82
CA SER A 184 -29.75 22.52 -11.47
C SER A 184 -30.83 23.32 -10.74
N GLY A 185 -31.64 22.66 -9.91
CA GLY A 185 -32.69 23.28 -9.09
C GLY A 185 -32.28 23.74 -7.68
N ILE A 186 -31.01 23.56 -7.28
CA ILE A 186 -30.55 23.86 -5.91
C ILE A 186 -29.66 25.11 -5.93
N SER A 187 -30.07 26.18 -5.25
CA SER A 187 -29.35 27.46 -5.21
C SER A 187 -28.66 27.76 -3.86
N SER A 188 -28.85 26.93 -2.84
CA SER A 188 -28.19 27.04 -1.52
C SER A 188 -28.19 25.71 -0.78
N ILE A 189 -27.17 25.47 0.04
CA ILE A 189 -26.98 24.29 0.89
C ILE A 189 -27.18 24.68 2.35
#